data_AF-A0A7S0YBU2-F1
#
_entry.id   AF-A0A7S0YBU2-F1
#
_cell.length_a   1.000
_cell.length_b   1.000
_cell.length_c   1.000
_cell.angle_alpha   90.00
_cell.angle_beta   90.00
_cell.angle_gamma   90.00
#
_symmetry.space_group_name_H-M   'P 1'
#
loop_
_entity.id
_entity.type
_entity.pdbx_description
1 polymer ?
#
loop_
_entity_poly.entity_id
_entity_poly.type
_entity_poly.pdbx_seq_one_letter_code
_entity_poly.pdbx_strand_id
1 'polypeptide(L)'
;EMETGDFDGDRLVPTKYHGLNLEYNVLNNNHNDYQSSFVQRLDWHDRDTAIESRNSFLPDTIIGSDLVYYPMDVEPLLSVLELLLVGSTRVVLALPLAPAEREALPEFQYKVQERFSQTHTVLLQERDLIRDDTEGENSVHLIVEIFPNFEF
;
A
#
# COMPACT_ATOMS: atom_id res chain seq x y z
N GLU A 1 -20.82 -21.88 -25.63
CA GLU A 1 -20.93 -20.42 -25.72
C GLU A 1 -20.08 -19.82 -24.61
N MET A 2 -19.14 -18.94 -24.93
CA MET A 2 -18.36 -18.23 -23.90
C MET A 2 -19.21 -17.09 -23.37
N GLU A 3 -19.66 -17.18 -22.11
CA GLU A 3 -20.29 -16.06 -21.42
C GLU A 3 -19.28 -14.93 -21.27
N THR A 4 -19.39 -13.94 -22.15
CA THR A 4 -18.77 -12.63 -22.02
C THR A 4 -19.29 -12.02 -20.72
N GLY A 5 -18.51 -12.14 -19.64
CA GLY A 5 -18.82 -11.45 -18.40
C GLY A 5 -18.83 -9.97 -18.66
N ASP A 6 -19.93 -9.29 -18.32
CA ASP A 6 -20.09 -7.85 -18.51
C ASP A 6 -18.89 -7.11 -17.92
N PHE A 7 -18.05 -6.59 -18.82
CA PHE A 7 -17.09 -5.56 -18.51
C PHE A 7 -17.86 -4.24 -18.61
N ASP A 8 -18.17 -3.66 -17.45
CA ASP A 8 -18.60 -2.27 -17.39
C ASP A 8 -17.38 -1.41 -17.77
N GLY A 9 -17.55 -0.48 -18.72
CA GLY A 9 -16.46 0.15 -19.48
C GLY A 9 -15.37 0.86 -18.65
N ASP A 10 -15.61 1.06 -17.36
CA ASP A 10 -14.68 1.67 -16.40
C ASP A 10 -13.86 0.65 -15.58
N ARG A 11 -14.03 -0.67 -15.78
CA ARG A 11 -13.54 -1.67 -14.82
C ARG A 11 -12.63 -2.71 -15.46
N LEU A 12 -11.49 -2.94 -14.80
CA LEU A 12 -10.48 -3.94 -15.21
C LEU A 12 -10.84 -5.38 -14.83
N VAL A 13 -11.89 -5.60 -14.01
CA VAL A 13 -12.32 -6.93 -13.56
C VAL A 13 -13.84 -7.09 -13.74
N PRO A 14 -14.32 -8.15 -14.43
CA PRO A 14 -15.75 -8.40 -14.60
C PRO A 14 -16.48 -8.56 -13.27
N THR A 15 -17.72 -8.08 -13.19
CA THR A 15 -18.54 -8.06 -11.97
C THR A 15 -18.69 -9.44 -11.33
N LYS A 16 -18.78 -10.49 -12.15
CA LYS A 16 -18.88 -11.88 -11.67
C LYS A 16 -17.62 -12.40 -10.96
N TYR A 17 -16.49 -11.69 -11.05
CA TYR A 17 -15.22 -12.02 -10.39
C TYR A 17 -14.86 -11.05 -9.26
N HIS A 18 -15.78 -10.14 -8.90
CA HIS A 18 -15.59 -9.27 -7.74
C HIS A 18 -15.56 -10.10 -6.45
N GLY A 19 -14.61 -9.83 -5.56
CA GLY A 19 -14.43 -10.54 -4.29
C GLY A 19 -13.83 -11.96 -4.40
N LEU A 20 -13.94 -12.61 -5.56
CA LEU A 20 -13.44 -13.98 -5.77
C LEU A 20 -11.92 -14.10 -5.65
N ASN A 21 -11.13 -13.09 -6.01
CA ASN A 21 -9.67 -13.14 -5.80
C ASN A 21 -9.26 -13.06 -4.32
N LEU A 22 -10.13 -12.57 -3.44
CA LEU A 22 -9.87 -12.49 -2.00
C LEU A 22 -10.24 -13.80 -1.31
N GLU A 23 -11.38 -14.42 -1.63
CA GLU A 23 -11.81 -15.68 -0.99
C GLU A 23 -10.84 -16.86 -1.19
N TYR A 24 -10.16 -16.95 -2.33
CA TYR A 24 -9.22 -18.05 -2.61
C TYR A 24 -7.81 -17.85 -2.06
N ASN A 25 -7.45 -16.63 -1.63
CA ASN A 25 -6.10 -16.31 -1.17
C ASN A 25 -6.01 -15.87 0.30
N VAL A 26 -7.17 -15.63 0.95
CA VAL A 26 -7.26 -15.21 2.35
C VAL A 26 -7.26 -16.44 3.26
N LEU A 27 -6.42 -16.40 4.30
CA LEU A 27 -6.30 -17.40 5.36
C LEU A 27 -7.67 -17.91 5.84
N ASN A 28 -7.99 -19.18 5.54
CA ASN A 28 -9.00 -19.94 6.26
C ASN A 28 -8.27 -20.71 7.36
N ASN A 29 -8.45 -20.30 8.62
CA ASN A 29 -7.79 -20.84 9.82
C ASN A 29 -8.05 -22.35 10.12
N ASN A 30 -8.62 -23.11 9.18
CA ASN A 30 -9.15 -24.45 9.44
C ASN A 30 -8.39 -25.62 8.80
N HIS A 31 -7.32 -25.40 8.01
CA HIS A 31 -6.56 -26.54 7.46
C HIS A 31 -5.04 -26.33 7.51
N ASN A 32 -4.35 -27.39 7.92
CA ASN A 32 -2.90 -27.54 8.08
C ASN A 32 -2.11 -27.50 6.75
N ASP A 33 -2.60 -26.79 5.73
CA ASP A 33 -1.86 -26.58 4.49
C ASP A 33 -0.99 -25.33 4.64
N TYR A 34 0.22 -25.56 5.15
CA TYR A 34 1.37 -24.64 5.15
C TYR A 34 1.85 -24.27 3.72
N GLN A 35 0.99 -24.33 2.70
CA GLN A 35 1.30 -23.97 1.32
C GLN A 35 0.76 -22.58 1.01
N SER A 36 1.65 -21.59 1.07
CA SER A 36 1.59 -20.32 0.34
C SER A 36 0.27 -19.56 0.41
N SER A 37 -0.04 -18.97 1.57
CA SER A 37 -1.02 -17.89 1.63
C SER A 37 -0.48 -16.66 0.88
N PHE A 38 -1.16 -16.23 -0.19
CA PHE A 38 -0.75 -15.06 -0.97
C PHE A 38 -1.37 -13.76 -0.44
N VAL A 39 -2.40 -13.82 0.41
CA VAL A 39 -3.13 -12.65 0.91
C VAL A 39 -3.49 -12.81 2.39
N GLN A 40 -3.34 -11.74 3.17
CA GLN A 40 -3.80 -11.64 4.55
C GLN A 40 -4.51 -10.29 4.73
N ARG A 41 -5.53 -10.27 5.59
CA ARG A 41 -6.15 -9.03 6.02
C ARG A 41 -5.16 -8.26 6.89
N LEU A 42 -4.88 -7.02 6.50
CA LEU A 42 -4.12 -6.05 7.27
C LEU A 42 -5.02 -4.86 7.55
N ASP A 43 -5.36 -4.64 8.81
CA ASP A 43 -6.16 -3.50 9.25
C ASP A 43 -5.26 -2.52 9.99
N TRP A 44 -5.12 -1.29 9.48
CA TRP A 44 -4.13 -0.36 10.03
C TRP A 44 -4.42 0.06 11.46
N HIS A 45 -5.70 0.01 11.85
CA HIS A 45 -6.15 0.35 13.19
C HIS A 45 -5.99 -0.82 14.17
N ASP A 46 -5.68 -2.03 13.67
CA ASP A 46 -5.45 -3.22 14.47
C ASP A 46 -3.98 -3.65 14.43
N ARG A 47 -3.27 -3.30 15.50
CA ARG A 47 -1.84 -3.61 15.67
C ARG A 47 -1.54 -5.11 15.59
N ASP A 48 -2.44 -5.96 16.08
CA ASP A 48 -2.19 -7.40 16.13
C ASP A 48 -2.16 -7.98 14.70
N THR A 49 -3.04 -7.51 13.81
CA THR A 49 -3.04 -7.92 12.40
C THR A 49 -1.76 -7.52 11.67
N ALA A 50 -1.16 -6.38 12.02
CA ALA A 50 0.11 -5.92 11.46
C ALA A 50 1.30 -6.77 11.93
N ILE A 51 1.31 -7.17 13.20
CA ILE A 51 2.33 -8.07 13.76
C ILE A 51 2.23 -9.46 13.13
N GLU A 52 1.01 -10.00 13.02
CA GLU A 52 0.77 -11.29 12.36
C GLU A 52 1.22 -11.26 10.89
N SER A 53 0.87 -10.20 10.15
CA SER A 53 1.27 -10.03 8.75
C SER A 53 2.79 -9.96 8.59
N ARG A 54 3.47 -9.20 9.44
CA ARG A 54 4.93 -9.13 9.46
C ARG A 54 5.55 -10.51 9.63
N ASN A 55 5.09 -11.28 10.61
CA ASN A 55 5.67 -12.56 10.97
C ASN A 55 5.36 -13.64 9.93
N SER A 56 4.22 -13.54 9.25
CA SER A 56 3.78 -14.51 8.25
C SER A 56 4.46 -14.32 6.90
N PHE A 57 4.64 -13.07 6.45
CA PHE A 57 5.22 -12.77 5.14
C PHE A 57 6.70 -12.44 5.16
N LEU A 58 7.22 -11.91 6.27
CA LEU A 58 8.60 -11.40 6.38
C LEU A 58 9.02 -10.58 5.13
N PRO A 59 8.28 -9.53 4.79
CA PRO A 59 8.46 -8.87 3.51
C PRO A 59 9.83 -8.18 3.42
N ASP A 60 10.59 -8.42 2.36
CA ASP A 60 11.80 -7.64 2.06
C ASP A 60 11.46 -6.24 1.55
N THR A 61 10.33 -6.07 0.87
CA THR A 61 9.86 -4.81 0.28
C THR A 61 8.37 -4.65 0.53
N ILE A 62 7.97 -3.45 0.94
CA ILE A 62 6.57 -3.05 1.13
C ILE A 62 6.21 -2.09 0.01
N ILE A 63 5.14 -2.38 -0.72
CA ILE A 63 4.65 -1.53 -1.80
C ILE A 63 3.22 -1.11 -1.48
N GLY A 64 2.94 0.19 -1.59
CA GLY A 64 1.62 0.74 -1.41
C GLY A 64 1.30 1.74 -2.51
N SER A 65 0.03 1.79 -2.92
CA SER A 65 -0.44 2.82 -3.82
C SER A 65 -1.72 3.38 -3.29
N ASP A 66 -1.81 4.71 -3.31
CA ASP A 66 -3.01 5.43 -3.00
C ASP A 66 -3.63 5.05 -1.64
N LEU A 67 -2.84 5.19 -0.57
CA LEU A 67 -3.19 4.75 0.79
C LEU A 67 -3.59 5.90 1.73
N VAL A 68 -3.36 7.15 1.33
CA VAL A 68 -3.46 8.32 2.21
C VAL A 68 -4.62 9.20 1.77
N TYR A 69 -5.78 9.01 2.41
CA TYR A 69 -7.01 9.77 2.13
C TYR A 69 -7.43 10.61 3.33
N TYR A 70 -7.64 9.97 4.49
CA TYR A 70 -8.19 10.62 5.67
C TYR A 70 -7.12 10.85 6.75
N PRO A 71 -7.10 12.03 7.41
CA PRO A 71 -6.10 12.33 8.45
C PRO A 71 -6.07 11.31 9.58
N MET A 72 -7.22 10.72 9.92
CA MET A 72 -7.33 9.69 10.96
C MET A 72 -6.54 8.41 10.68
N ASP A 73 -6.22 8.14 9.41
CA ASP A 73 -5.50 6.93 8.99
C ASP A 73 -3.97 7.12 8.96
N VAL A 74 -3.48 8.36 9.10
CA VAL A 74 -2.05 8.69 9.01
C VAL A 74 -1.23 7.99 10.10
N GLU A 75 -1.61 8.15 11.37
CA GLU A 75 -0.89 7.54 12.50
C GLU A 75 -0.97 6.00 12.50
N PRO A 76 -2.14 5.38 12.28
CA PRO A 76 -2.25 3.94 12.08
C PRO A 76 -1.33 3.42 10.97
N LEU A 77 -1.36 4.04 9.79
CA LEU A 77 -0.52 3.65 8.66
C LEU A 77 0.98 3.74 9.00
N LEU A 78 1.42 4.86 9.60
CA LEU A 78 2.82 5.02 10.01
C LEU A 78 3.26 3.95 11.02
N SER A 79 2.39 3.59 11.95
CA SER A 79 2.66 2.55 12.95
C SER A 79 2.77 1.16 12.32
N VAL A 80 1.95 0.87 11.31
CA VAL A 80 2.05 -0.37 10.52
C VAL A 80 3.36 -0.41 9.74
N LEU A 81 3.71 0.69 9.04
CA LEU A 81 4.96 0.76 8.29
C LEU A 81 6.18 0.55 9.20
N GLU A 82 6.17 1.13 10.40
CA GLU A 82 7.23 0.94 11.40
C GLU A 82 7.37 -0.53 11.81
N LEU A 83 6.25 -1.22 12.05
CA LEU A 83 6.27 -2.64 12.40
C LEU A 83 6.82 -3.50 11.27
N LEU A 84 6.35 -3.27 10.04
CA LEU A 84 6.75 -4.05 8.87
C LEU A 84 8.24 -3.80 8.53
N LEU A 85 8.71 -2.55 8.64
CA LEU A 85 10.09 -2.15 8.32
C LEU A 85 11.17 -2.83 9.16
N VAL A 86 10.88 -3.31 10.39
CA VAL A 86 11.88 -3.99 11.22
C VAL A 86 12.46 -5.25 10.54
N GLY A 87 11.71 -5.86 9.62
CA GLY A 87 12.19 -7.00 8.81
C GLY A 87 12.39 -6.67 7.33
N SER A 88 12.01 -5.48 6.88
CA SER A 88 12.05 -5.08 5.47
C SER A 88 13.26 -4.22 5.14
N THR A 89 13.69 -4.31 3.90
CA THR A 89 14.78 -3.49 3.36
C THR A 89 14.28 -2.15 2.79
N ARG A 90 13.01 -2.06 2.41
CA ARG A 90 12.46 -0.86 1.76
C ARG A 90 10.93 -0.78 1.81
N VAL A 91 10.43 0.45 1.85
CA VAL A 91 9.03 0.81 1.53
C VAL A 91 9.06 1.70 0.28
N VAL A 92 8.12 1.47 -0.64
CA VAL A 92 7.84 2.35 -1.78
C VAL A 92 6.34 2.62 -1.82
N LEU A 93 5.95 3.88 -1.66
CA LEU A 93 4.56 4.32 -1.77
C LEU A 93 4.39 5.25 -2.95
N ALA A 94 3.34 5.05 -3.74
CA ALA A 94 2.93 5.97 -4.79
C ALA A 94 1.61 6.64 -4.39
N LEU A 95 1.65 7.95 -4.11
CA LEU A 95 0.50 8.72 -3.63
C LEU A 95 0.12 9.76 -4.69
N PRO A 96 -1.09 9.76 -5.23
CA PRO A 96 -1.49 10.77 -6.22
C PRO A 96 -1.48 12.18 -5.60
N LEU A 97 -0.95 13.17 -6.33
CA LEU A 97 -0.93 14.59 -5.94
C LEU A 97 -2.16 15.37 -6.43
N ALA A 98 -2.99 14.77 -7.28
CA ALA A 98 -4.20 15.41 -7.81
C ALA A 98 -5.11 15.95 -6.68
N PRO A 99 -5.64 17.19 -6.82
CA PRO A 99 -5.38 18.19 -5.79
C PRO A 99 -6.58 18.63 -4.96
N ALA A 100 -7.77 18.03 -5.09
CA ALA A 100 -8.96 18.59 -4.45
C ALA A 100 -9.30 17.98 -3.06
N GLU A 101 -8.93 16.72 -2.78
CA GLU A 101 -9.54 15.97 -1.67
C GLU A 101 -8.53 15.20 -0.79
N ARG A 102 -7.22 15.43 -0.96
CA ARG A 102 -6.17 14.71 -0.20
C ARG A 102 -5.81 15.40 1.11
N GLU A 103 -6.81 15.49 1.99
CA GLU A 103 -6.69 16.16 3.30
C GLU A 103 -5.55 15.61 4.16
N ALA A 104 -5.27 14.30 4.07
CA ALA A 104 -4.26 13.63 4.87
C ALA A 104 -2.82 13.78 4.35
N LEU A 105 -2.64 14.11 3.07
CA LEU A 105 -1.33 14.02 2.41
C LEU A 105 -0.29 14.99 3.00
N PRO A 106 -0.61 16.27 3.27
CA PRO A 106 0.34 17.19 3.90
C PRO A 106 0.80 16.71 5.28
N GLU A 107 -0.13 16.20 6.10
CA GLU A 107 0.20 15.66 7.42
C GLU A 107 1.08 14.42 7.32
N PHE A 108 0.75 13.51 6.40
CA PHE A 108 1.54 12.31 6.16
C PHE A 108 2.98 12.64 5.74
N GLN A 109 3.17 13.58 4.80
CA GLN A 109 4.51 13.99 4.35
C GLN A 109 5.38 14.50 5.50
N TYR A 110 4.82 15.33 6.38
CA TYR A 110 5.53 15.83 7.54
C TYR A 110 5.89 14.69 8.52
N LYS A 111 4.89 13.89 8.90
CA LYS A 111 5.07 12.85 9.92
C LYS A 111 5.94 11.69 9.48
N VAL A 112 5.91 11.30 8.20
CA VAL A 112 6.76 10.20 7.71
C VAL A 112 8.24 10.58 7.81
N GLN A 113 8.59 11.83 7.52
CA GLN A 113 9.96 12.30 7.69
C GLN A 113 10.36 12.38 9.16
N GLU A 114 9.51 12.96 10.01
CA GLU A 114 9.76 13.05 11.46
C GLU A 114 9.94 11.67 12.10
N ARG A 115 9.06 10.72 11.78
CA ARG A 115 9.04 9.38 12.38
C ARG A 115 10.27 8.55 12.01
N PHE A 116 10.68 8.59 10.74
CA PHE A 116 11.66 7.65 10.21
C PHE A 116 13.07 8.22 10.03
N SER A 117 13.26 9.54 9.96
CA SER A 117 14.56 10.17 9.65
C SER A 117 15.73 9.79 10.57
N GLN A 118 15.47 9.37 11.81
CA GLN A 118 16.51 8.96 12.75
C GLN A 118 17.09 7.58 12.45
N THR A 119 16.28 6.69 11.87
CA THR A 119 16.63 5.27 11.67
C THR A 119 16.70 4.87 10.20
N HIS A 120 16.03 5.63 9.34
CA HIS A 120 15.89 5.38 7.91
C HIS A 120 16.09 6.67 7.12
N THR A 121 16.44 6.52 5.85
CA THR A 121 16.39 7.59 4.87
C THR A 121 14.98 7.63 4.31
N VAL A 122 14.39 8.82 4.27
CA VAL A 122 13.08 9.08 3.68
C VAL A 122 13.26 9.98 2.45
N LEU A 123 12.93 9.46 1.27
CA LEU A 123 12.94 10.24 0.03
C LEU A 123 11.50 10.55 -0.39
N LEU A 124 11.26 11.82 -0.70
CA LEU A 124 9.99 12.31 -1.24
C LEU A 124 10.27 12.87 -2.63
N GLN A 125 9.66 12.29 -3.66
CA GLN A 125 9.88 12.69 -5.05
C GLN A 125 8.57 12.80 -5.80
N GLU A 126 8.31 13.95 -6.40
CA GLU A 126 7.21 14.07 -7.35
C GLU A 126 7.61 13.44 -8.68
N ARG A 127 6.75 12.55 -9.20
CA ARG A 127 6.95 11.83 -10.45
C ARG A 127 5.66 11.87 -11.26
N ASP A 128 5.82 12.13 -12.55
CA ASP A 128 4.78 11.92 -13.54
C ASP A 128 4.81 10.45 -13.95
N LEU A 129 3.80 9.68 -13.56
CA LEU A 129 3.74 8.23 -13.78
C LEU A 129 2.99 7.86 -15.06
N ILE A 130 2.07 8.70 -15.53
CA ILE A 130 1.30 8.49 -16.77
C ILE A 130 1.31 9.78 -17.58
N ARG A 131 2.05 9.76 -18.69
CA ARG A 131 1.90 10.73 -19.78
C ARG A 131 0.84 10.19 -20.74
N ASP A 132 -0.41 10.55 -20.52
CA ASP A 132 -1.40 10.40 -21.59
C ASP A 132 -1.31 11.64 -22.48
N ASP A 133 -0.91 11.44 -23.74
CA ASP A 133 -0.81 12.50 -24.76
C ASP A 133 -2.21 13.02 -25.20
N THR A 134 -3.29 12.54 -24.59
CA THR A 134 -4.68 12.87 -24.90
C THR A 134 -5.42 13.32 -23.64
N GLU A 135 -5.45 14.63 -23.40
CA GLU A 135 -6.42 15.39 -22.57
C GLU A 135 -6.81 14.82 -21.17
N GLY A 136 -5.98 13.99 -20.53
CA GLY A 136 -6.17 13.52 -19.15
C GLY A 136 -5.37 14.36 -18.15
N GLU A 137 -5.92 14.60 -16.96
CA GLU A 137 -5.26 15.35 -15.88
C GLU A 137 -3.83 14.86 -15.64
N ASN A 138 -2.87 15.78 -15.45
CA ASN A 138 -1.49 15.44 -15.12
C ASN A 138 -1.47 14.50 -13.90
N SER A 139 -1.09 13.24 -14.12
CA SER A 139 -1.07 12.20 -13.09
C SER A 139 0.22 12.28 -12.27
N VAL A 140 0.45 13.43 -11.64
CA VAL A 140 1.61 13.60 -10.78
C VAL A 140 1.39 12.84 -9.47
N HIS A 141 2.37 12.04 -9.08
CA HIS A 141 2.38 11.28 -7.86
C HIS A 141 3.56 11.69 -6.99
N LEU A 142 3.35 11.69 -5.68
CA LEU A 142 4.42 11.66 -4.71
C LEU A 142 4.86 10.21 -4.52
N ILE A 143 6.10 9.95 -4.88
CA ILE A 143 6.79 8.72 -4.53
C ILE A 143 7.47 8.92 -3.18
N VAL A 144 7.11 8.09 -2.22
CA VAL A 144 7.71 8.03 -0.90
C VAL A 144 8.53 6.76 -0.79
N GLU A 145 9.82 6.90 -0.53
CA GLU A 145 10.71 5.77 -0.30
C GLU A 145 11.29 5.84 1.11
N ILE A 146 11.27 4.71 1.81
CA ILE A 146 11.85 4.57 3.15
C ILE A 146 12.79 3.38 3.12
N PHE A 147 14.05 3.55 3.52
CA PHE A 147 15.02 2.46 3.60
C PHE A 147 16.03 2.67 4.73
N PRO A 148 16.59 1.61 5.33
CA PRO A 148 17.49 1.72 6.47
C PRO A 148 18.69 2.63 6.17
N ASN A 149 19.11 3.40 7.18
CA ASN A 149 20.39 4.09 7.13
C ASN A 149 21.49 3.03 7.26
N PHE A 150 22.12 2.64 6.16
CA PHE A 150 23.31 1.79 6.24
C PHE A 150 24.47 2.64 6.75
N GLU A 151 24.74 2.56 8.06
CA GLU A 151 26.05 2.91 8.60
C GLU A 151 27.02 1.79 8.18
N PHE A 152 27.91 2.10 7.24
CA PHE A 152 29.08 1.26 6.93
C PHE A 152 30.20 1.49 7.94
#